data_AF-D6TUL2-F1
#
_entry.id   AF-D6TUL2-F1
#
_cell.length_a   1.000
_cell.length_b   1.000
_cell.length_c   1.000
_cell.angle_alpha   90.00
_cell.angle_beta   90.00
_cell.angle_gamma   90.00
#
_symmetry.space_group_name_H-M   'P 1'
#
loop_
_entity.id
_entity.type
_entity.pdbx_description
1 polymer ?
#
loop_
_entity_poly.entity_id
_entity_poly.type
_entity_poly.pdbx_seq_one_letter_code
_entity_poly.pdbx_strand_id
1 'polypeptide(L)'
;MPKKCQGQRKKKEQQEKRPATPTFLLELPLAVDPGQAAHLRSHLEAARQLYNAILSQGQQRLRRMRSDPAWQEARALPRTHKAERAAAFSALRKAHGFSEAALHEAVKGLRVGWIAEHIEAVLAQTLATRAYRALNRVCLGQARRVRFKSRGRGFSSIENKRNDTSLRFVLQPPEEENAGSLLWNRDPLPALIDWKDEVVTHGLRHRIKFARLIQRPASSPRAAGADEEGYRYVVQLALEGKPHRKKKHPVGTSIVGGDLGPSTLALFPQQGEASLEVFCAQLAPDAKAIRRLQRQMDRQRMAANPEHYDEKGRIKKQGKKKRHWKQSKRYQATRQRKASKERKLVAHRKSLHGHKVHQVVKLGTTIIIEKISYKAWQRQFGKSVGLRAPGMFVELLRRTVESTGGILVARPHTHHRAEPVVSWLWQEAQEAAFAALASVRVWRGSRATRPVFGVSGCLP
;
A
#
# COMPACT_ATOMS: atom_id res chain seq x y z
N MET A 1 17.34 53.96 -43.20
CA MET A 1 17.91 53.43 -41.93
C MET A 1 16.82 53.35 -40.87
N PRO A 2 16.10 52.22 -40.70
CA PRO A 2 15.15 52.08 -39.59
C PRO A 2 15.77 51.34 -38.40
N LYS A 3 15.52 51.90 -37.21
CA LYS A 3 16.03 51.50 -35.90
C LYS A 3 15.58 50.08 -35.52
N LYS A 4 16.54 49.20 -35.18
CA LYS A 4 16.28 47.88 -34.58
C LYS A 4 15.85 48.06 -33.11
N CYS A 5 14.58 47.81 -32.81
CA CYS A 5 14.13 47.59 -31.44
C CYS A 5 14.64 46.24 -30.93
N GLN A 6 15.65 46.26 -30.04
CA GLN A 6 16.09 45.07 -29.33
C GLN A 6 15.12 44.76 -28.18
N GLY A 7 14.21 43.81 -28.39
CA GLY A 7 13.40 43.24 -27.33
C GLY A 7 14.25 42.37 -26.41
N GLN A 8 14.51 42.84 -25.19
CA GLN A 8 15.17 42.08 -24.13
C GLN A 8 14.33 40.84 -23.77
N ARG A 9 14.85 39.65 -24.09
CA ARG A 9 14.30 38.37 -23.62
C ARG A 9 14.51 38.26 -22.11
N LYS A 10 13.47 38.52 -21.32
CA LYS A 10 13.45 38.18 -19.88
C LYS A 10 13.73 36.67 -19.73
N LYS A 11 14.86 36.34 -19.09
CA LYS A 11 15.20 34.97 -18.65
C LYS A 11 14.06 34.48 -17.75
N LYS A 12 13.44 33.36 -18.13
CA LYS A 12 12.57 32.60 -17.22
C LYS A 12 13.42 32.12 -16.05
N GLU A 13 13.34 32.82 -14.92
CA GLU A 13 13.81 32.30 -13.64
C GLU A 13 13.19 30.92 -13.42
N GLN A 14 14.06 29.92 -13.32
CA GLN A 14 13.67 28.58 -12.92
C GLN A 14 13.21 28.70 -11.47
N GLN A 15 11.90 28.70 -11.24
CA GLN A 15 11.34 28.54 -9.90
C GLN A 15 11.93 27.26 -9.28
N GLU A 16 12.85 27.42 -8.34
CA GLU A 16 13.31 26.36 -7.46
C GLU A 16 12.07 25.70 -6.83
N LYS A 17 11.98 24.38 -6.96
CA LYS A 17 10.92 23.63 -6.29
C LYS A 17 11.11 23.79 -4.79
N ARG A 18 10.20 24.52 -4.14
CA ARG A 18 10.16 24.63 -2.67
C ARG A 18 10.35 23.25 -2.04
N PRO A 19 11.22 23.11 -1.03
CA PRO A 19 11.46 21.83 -0.38
C PRO A 19 10.13 21.24 0.12
N ALA A 20 9.96 19.93 -0.05
CA ALA A 20 8.72 19.27 0.36
C ALA A 20 8.60 19.34 1.89
N THR A 21 7.66 20.14 2.39
CA THR A 21 7.44 20.21 3.83
C THR A 21 6.92 18.86 4.36
N PRO A 22 7.30 18.43 5.58
CA PRO A 22 6.80 17.19 6.18
C PRO A 22 5.28 17.09 6.12
N THR A 23 4.77 15.86 5.95
CA THR A 23 3.33 15.59 5.88
C THR A 23 2.95 14.39 6.73
N PHE A 24 1.90 14.56 7.53
CA PHE A 24 1.24 13.47 8.23
C PHE A 24 -0.23 13.38 7.83
N LEU A 25 -0.85 12.24 8.14
CA LEU A 25 -2.23 11.94 7.75
C LEU A 25 -3.11 11.88 8.99
N LEU A 26 -4.24 12.59 8.96
CA LEU A 26 -5.33 12.45 9.91
C LEU A 26 -6.54 11.87 9.18
N GLU A 27 -7.21 10.89 9.77
CA GLU A 27 -8.44 10.32 9.21
C GLU A 27 -9.61 10.64 10.13
N LEU A 28 -10.67 11.22 9.58
CA LEU A 28 -11.91 11.55 10.28
C LEU A 28 -13.08 10.82 9.60
N PRO A 29 -13.90 10.07 10.34
CA PRO A 29 -15.12 9.48 9.78
C PRO A 29 -16.06 10.58 9.27
N LEU A 30 -16.82 10.28 8.21
CA LEU A 30 -17.86 11.17 7.70
C LEU A 30 -19.23 10.64 8.09
N ALA A 31 -20.13 11.53 8.51
CA ALA A 31 -21.55 11.28 8.57
C ALA A 31 -22.11 11.51 7.17
N VAL A 32 -22.70 10.47 6.57
CA VAL A 32 -23.20 10.50 5.19
C VAL A 32 -24.60 9.92 5.19
N ASP A 33 -25.57 10.71 4.75
CA ASP A 33 -26.95 10.24 4.57
C ASP A 33 -27.13 9.42 3.28
N PRO A 34 -28.27 8.73 3.07
CA PRO A 34 -28.48 7.91 1.89
C PRO A 34 -28.39 8.67 0.54
N GLY A 35 -28.86 9.92 0.49
CA GLY A 35 -28.82 10.76 -0.71
C GLY A 35 -27.39 11.17 -1.04
N GLN A 36 -26.65 11.66 -0.04
CA GLN A 36 -25.22 11.95 -0.17
C GLN A 36 -24.41 10.71 -0.57
N ALA A 37 -24.74 9.54 -0.02
CA ALA A 37 -24.10 8.29 -0.39
C ALA A 37 -24.34 7.95 -1.87
N ALA A 38 -25.55 8.20 -2.40
CA ALA A 38 -25.86 8.02 -3.82
C ALA A 38 -25.02 8.96 -4.70
N HIS A 39 -24.92 10.24 -4.34
CA HIS A 39 -24.07 11.20 -5.06
C HIS A 39 -22.60 10.78 -5.05
N LEU A 40 -22.07 10.37 -3.89
CA LEU A 40 -20.70 9.85 -3.76
C LEU A 40 -20.45 8.63 -4.65
N ARG A 41 -21.42 7.72 -4.78
CA ARG A 41 -21.30 6.59 -5.72
C ARG A 41 -21.22 7.07 -7.17
N SER A 42 -22.03 8.04 -7.56
CA SER A 42 -21.97 8.65 -8.90
C SER A 42 -20.63 9.33 -9.16
N HIS A 43 -20.09 10.08 -8.19
CA HIS A 43 -18.75 10.68 -8.28
C HIS A 43 -17.65 9.62 -8.45
N LEU A 44 -17.68 8.55 -7.64
CA LEU A 44 -16.70 7.48 -7.72
C LEU A 44 -16.81 6.67 -9.02
N GLU A 45 -18.01 6.52 -9.57
CA GLU A 45 -18.23 5.90 -10.87
C GLU A 45 -17.72 6.77 -12.03
N ALA A 46 -17.95 8.09 -11.99
CA ALA A 46 -17.36 9.05 -12.93
C ALA A 46 -15.83 8.99 -12.88
N ALA A 47 -15.24 8.99 -11.68
CA ALA A 47 -13.81 8.85 -11.48
C ALA A 47 -13.27 7.51 -12.03
N ARG A 48 -14.01 6.42 -11.86
CA ARG A 48 -13.67 5.09 -12.40
C ARG A 48 -13.61 5.11 -13.93
N GLN A 49 -14.63 5.70 -14.57
CA GLN A 49 -14.73 5.77 -16.03
C GLN A 49 -13.63 6.67 -16.61
N LEU A 50 -13.45 7.86 -16.05
CA LEU A 50 -12.41 8.80 -16.48
C LEU A 50 -11.00 8.19 -16.31
N TYR A 51 -10.70 7.60 -15.15
CA TYR A 51 -9.41 6.92 -14.93
C TYR A 51 -9.15 5.81 -15.95
N ASN A 52 -10.17 5.01 -16.27
CA ASN A 52 -10.05 3.96 -17.28
C ASN A 52 -9.85 4.52 -18.69
N ALA A 53 -10.55 5.60 -19.05
CA ALA A 53 -10.38 6.27 -20.34
C ALA A 53 -8.95 6.80 -20.50
N ILE A 54 -8.42 7.46 -19.46
CA ILE A 54 -7.03 7.95 -19.45
C ILE A 54 -6.04 6.78 -19.56
N LEU A 55 -6.27 5.67 -18.86
CA LEU A 55 -5.44 4.47 -18.99
C LEU A 55 -5.48 3.86 -20.39
N SER A 56 -6.62 3.88 -21.07
CA SER A 56 -6.76 3.39 -22.46
C SER A 56 -5.96 4.28 -23.43
N GLN A 57 -6.15 5.60 -23.35
CA GLN A 57 -5.41 6.58 -24.16
C GLN A 57 -3.89 6.45 -23.93
N GLY A 58 -3.46 6.42 -22.67
CA GLY A 58 -2.04 6.25 -22.34
C GLY A 58 -1.45 4.90 -22.77
N GLN A 59 -2.24 3.83 -22.79
CA GLN A 59 -1.82 2.54 -23.36
C GLN A 59 -1.67 2.59 -24.88
N GLN A 60 -2.56 3.28 -25.58
CA GLN A 60 -2.43 3.47 -27.04
C GLN A 60 -1.15 4.26 -27.36
N ARG A 61 -0.90 5.36 -26.65
CA ARG A 61 0.34 6.15 -26.78
C ARG A 61 1.60 5.32 -26.49
N LEU A 62 1.60 4.53 -25.41
CA LEU A 62 2.71 3.63 -25.08
C LEU A 62 2.95 2.56 -26.16
N ARG A 63 1.88 2.02 -26.76
CA ARG A 63 2.01 1.04 -27.85
C ARG A 63 2.60 1.69 -29.10
N ARG A 64 2.10 2.85 -29.52
CA ARG A 64 2.63 3.62 -30.65
C ARG A 64 4.10 3.99 -30.46
N MET A 65 4.45 4.46 -29.26
CA MET A 65 5.83 4.78 -28.90
C MET A 65 6.76 3.55 -28.96
N ARG A 66 6.26 2.35 -28.65
CA ARG A 66 7.07 1.11 -28.70
C ARG A 66 7.18 0.51 -30.09
N SER A 67 6.24 0.79 -30.99
CA SER A 67 6.28 0.37 -32.39
C SER A 67 7.13 1.28 -33.26
N ASP A 68 7.45 2.48 -32.78
CA ASP A 68 8.33 3.43 -33.46
C ASP A 68 9.76 2.85 -33.59
N PRO A 69 10.38 2.81 -34.78
CA PRO A 69 11.76 2.36 -34.96
C PRO A 69 12.76 3.06 -34.04
N ALA A 70 12.58 4.36 -33.78
CA ALA A 70 13.45 5.15 -32.90
C ALA A 70 13.43 4.63 -31.44
N TRP A 71 12.42 3.86 -31.04
CA TRP A 71 12.43 3.15 -29.76
C TRP A 71 13.51 2.06 -29.70
N GLN A 72 13.73 1.33 -30.79
CA GLN A 72 14.79 0.31 -30.82
C GLN A 72 16.17 0.96 -30.87
N GLU A 73 16.32 2.05 -31.62
CA GLU A 73 17.55 2.87 -31.63
C GLU A 73 17.88 3.37 -30.21
N ALA A 74 16.91 3.97 -29.52
CA ALA A 74 17.08 4.40 -28.12
C ALA A 74 17.37 3.23 -27.17
N ARG A 75 16.91 2.01 -27.49
CA ARG A 75 17.23 0.81 -26.71
C ARG A 75 18.63 0.28 -26.99
N ALA A 76 19.15 0.44 -28.20
CA ALA A 76 20.48 0.01 -28.61
C ALA A 76 21.59 0.85 -27.98
N LEU A 77 21.32 2.13 -27.65
CA LEU A 77 22.27 2.99 -26.94
C LEU A 77 22.81 2.33 -25.66
N PRO A 78 24.14 2.28 -25.43
CA PRO A 78 24.71 1.69 -24.23
C PRO A 78 24.15 2.26 -22.94
N ARG A 79 24.00 1.43 -21.89
CA ARG A 79 23.50 1.90 -20.58
C ARG A 79 24.50 2.81 -19.85
N THR A 80 25.76 2.81 -20.27
CA THR A 80 26.82 3.71 -19.82
C THR A 80 26.53 5.15 -20.25
N HIS A 81 25.94 5.36 -21.43
CA HIS A 81 25.58 6.67 -21.98
C HIS A 81 24.23 7.16 -21.42
N LYS A 82 24.17 7.36 -20.10
CA LYS A 82 22.92 7.65 -19.39
C LYS A 82 22.20 8.90 -19.93
N ALA A 83 22.96 9.97 -20.23
CA ALA A 83 22.40 11.25 -20.67
C ALA A 83 21.77 11.16 -22.07
N GLU A 84 22.52 10.65 -23.05
CA GLU A 84 22.04 10.45 -24.43
C GLU A 84 20.83 9.52 -24.46
N ARG A 85 20.90 8.40 -23.74
CA ARG A 85 19.79 7.45 -23.66
C ARG A 85 18.56 8.10 -23.01
N ALA A 86 18.73 8.90 -21.96
CA ALA A 86 17.63 9.62 -21.34
C ALA A 86 17.02 10.67 -22.28
N ALA A 87 17.85 11.39 -23.03
CA ALA A 87 17.40 12.37 -24.03
C ALA A 87 16.58 11.70 -25.14
N ALA A 88 17.06 10.59 -25.70
CA ALA A 88 16.36 9.82 -26.73
C ALA A 88 14.97 9.34 -26.25
N PHE A 89 14.88 8.74 -25.06
CA PHE A 89 13.57 8.35 -24.50
C PHE A 89 12.69 9.56 -24.15
N SER A 90 13.27 10.69 -23.75
CA SER A 90 12.51 11.92 -23.48
C SER A 90 11.90 12.49 -24.76
N ALA A 91 12.66 12.51 -25.86
CA ALA A 91 12.20 12.93 -27.18
C ALA A 91 11.05 12.04 -27.67
N LEU A 92 11.20 10.71 -27.60
CA LEU A 92 10.14 9.75 -27.91
C LEU A 92 8.87 9.96 -27.08
N ARG A 93 9.03 10.15 -25.77
CA ARG A 93 7.91 10.43 -24.87
C ARG A 93 7.17 11.71 -25.26
N LYS A 94 7.90 12.75 -25.65
CA LYS A 94 7.32 14.03 -26.10
C LYS A 94 6.57 13.84 -27.43
N ALA A 95 7.19 13.21 -28.42
CA ALA A 95 6.61 12.98 -29.75
C ALA A 95 5.30 12.18 -29.68
N HIS A 96 5.26 11.13 -28.84
CA HIS A 96 4.08 10.28 -28.68
C HIS A 96 3.10 10.75 -27.60
N GLY A 97 3.32 11.92 -27.00
CA GLY A 97 2.50 12.45 -25.91
C GLY A 97 2.42 11.52 -24.69
N PHE A 98 3.47 10.74 -24.41
CA PHE A 98 3.60 9.85 -23.26
C PHE A 98 4.35 10.54 -22.10
N SER A 99 3.73 11.59 -21.57
CA SER A 99 4.20 12.31 -20.38
C SER A 99 3.02 12.60 -19.45
N GLU A 100 3.33 12.95 -18.19
CA GLU A 100 2.30 13.34 -17.23
C GLU A 100 1.50 14.56 -17.74
N ALA A 101 2.21 15.59 -18.20
CA ALA A 101 1.60 16.79 -18.77
C ALA A 101 0.74 16.49 -19.99
N ALA A 102 1.21 15.64 -20.92
CA ALA A 102 0.43 15.27 -22.11
C ALA A 102 -0.83 14.46 -21.77
N LEU A 103 -0.84 13.73 -20.65
CA LEU A 103 -2.05 13.07 -20.15
C LEU A 103 -2.95 14.05 -19.40
N HIS A 104 -2.43 15.06 -18.71
CA HIS A 104 -3.23 16.15 -18.14
C HIS A 104 -3.99 16.90 -19.24
N GLU A 105 -3.33 17.19 -20.36
CA GLU A 105 -3.97 17.81 -21.52
C GLU A 105 -5.04 16.89 -22.14
N ALA A 106 -4.75 15.60 -22.30
CA ALA A 106 -5.71 14.63 -22.82
C ALA A 106 -7.00 14.54 -21.99
N VAL A 107 -6.90 14.75 -20.67
CA VAL A 107 -8.06 14.70 -19.76
C VAL A 107 -9.11 15.74 -20.11
N LYS A 108 -8.72 16.91 -20.66
CA LYS A 108 -9.67 17.96 -21.03
C LYS A 108 -10.73 17.44 -22.03
N GLY A 109 -10.31 16.66 -23.01
CA GLY A 109 -11.22 16.03 -23.99
C GLY A 109 -11.93 14.77 -23.48
N LEU A 110 -11.47 14.17 -22.37
CA LEU A 110 -12.11 12.99 -21.76
C LEU A 110 -13.12 13.38 -20.66
N ARG A 111 -12.97 14.57 -20.09
CA ARG A 111 -13.80 15.12 -19.01
C ARG A 111 -14.92 15.95 -19.63
N VAL A 112 -15.91 15.27 -20.18
CA VAL A 112 -17.07 15.85 -20.89
C VAL A 112 -18.39 15.26 -20.38
N GLY A 113 -19.50 15.95 -20.64
CA GLY A 113 -20.85 15.55 -20.21
C GLY A 113 -20.93 15.30 -18.70
N TRP A 114 -21.66 14.25 -18.31
CA TRP A 114 -21.88 13.89 -16.90
C TRP A 114 -20.58 13.65 -16.10
N ILE A 115 -19.46 13.28 -16.74
CA ILE A 115 -18.17 13.15 -16.05
C ILE A 115 -17.68 14.52 -15.57
N ALA A 116 -17.88 15.57 -16.36
CA ALA A 116 -17.45 16.92 -16.03
C ALA A 116 -18.24 17.54 -14.88
N GLU A 117 -19.50 17.13 -14.72
CA GLU A 117 -20.37 17.53 -13.60
C GLU A 117 -19.89 16.93 -12.26
N HIS A 118 -19.37 15.70 -12.31
CA HIS A 118 -18.94 14.98 -11.11
C HIS A 118 -17.46 15.16 -10.76
N ILE A 119 -16.62 15.49 -11.75
CA ILE A 119 -15.17 15.59 -11.62
C ILE A 119 -14.69 16.95 -12.15
N GLU A 120 -14.33 17.83 -11.23
CA GLU A 120 -13.71 19.10 -11.53
C GLU A 120 -12.30 18.96 -12.12
N ALA A 121 -11.83 20.00 -12.81
CA ALA A 121 -10.58 19.96 -13.58
C ALA A 121 -9.34 19.59 -12.74
N VAL A 122 -9.21 20.13 -11.53
CA VAL A 122 -8.06 19.85 -10.64
C VAL A 122 -8.05 18.39 -10.20
N LEU A 123 -9.22 17.85 -9.85
CA LEU A 123 -9.39 16.45 -9.47
C LEU A 123 -9.14 15.51 -10.65
N ALA A 124 -9.55 15.90 -11.86
CA ALA A 124 -9.27 15.16 -13.08
C ALA A 124 -7.75 15.02 -13.35
N GLN A 125 -6.96 16.04 -13.02
CA GLN A 125 -5.50 15.97 -13.13
C GLN A 125 -4.87 14.97 -12.13
N THR A 126 -5.41 14.80 -10.91
CA THR A 126 -4.88 13.79 -9.98
C THR A 126 -5.15 12.37 -10.48
N LEU A 127 -6.31 12.13 -11.10
CA LEU A 127 -6.61 10.88 -11.80
C LEU A 127 -5.64 10.63 -12.95
N ALA A 128 -5.29 11.68 -13.70
CA ALA A 128 -4.32 11.61 -14.80
C ALA A 128 -2.90 11.27 -14.30
N THR A 129 -2.44 11.94 -13.24
CA THR A 129 -1.17 11.61 -12.57
C THR A 129 -1.16 10.17 -12.08
N ARG A 130 -2.26 9.71 -11.47
CA ARG A 130 -2.40 8.31 -11.01
C ARG A 130 -2.31 7.32 -12.17
N ALA A 131 -2.96 7.61 -13.29
CA ALA A 131 -2.91 6.80 -14.51
C ALA A 131 -1.51 6.78 -15.12
N TYR A 132 -0.86 7.95 -15.25
CA TYR A 132 0.51 8.08 -15.74
C TYR A 132 1.49 7.25 -14.91
N ARG A 133 1.43 7.35 -13.57
CA ARG A 133 2.30 6.56 -12.67
C ARG A 133 2.12 5.05 -12.90
N ALA A 134 0.89 4.58 -13.12
CA ALA A 134 0.63 3.18 -13.43
C ALA A 134 1.22 2.77 -14.79
N LEU A 135 1.04 3.60 -15.82
CA LEU A 135 1.57 3.37 -17.17
C LEU A 135 3.10 3.43 -17.19
N ASN A 136 3.70 4.38 -16.49
CA ASN A 136 5.15 4.56 -16.43
C ASN A 136 5.84 3.34 -15.81
N ARG A 137 5.22 2.69 -14.80
CA ARG A 137 5.72 1.41 -14.28
C ARG A 137 5.75 0.30 -15.34
N VAL A 138 4.77 0.27 -16.24
CA VAL A 138 4.77 -0.69 -17.37
C VAL A 138 5.81 -0.30 -18.41
N CYS A 139 5.96 0.99 -18.69
CA CYS A 139 6.98 1.51 -19.59
C CYS A 139 8.39 1.12 -19.13
N LEU A 140 8.68 1.29 -17.84
CA LEU A 140 9.96 0.97 -17.19
C LEU A 140 10.20 -0.53 -16.92
N GLY A 141 9.28 -1.42 -17.32
CA GLY A 141 9.39 -2.86 -17.04
C GLY A 141 9.20 -3.26 -15.57
N GLN A 142 8.79 -2.33 -14.70
CA GLN A 142 8.50 -2.56 -13.28
C GLN A 142 7.14 -3.24 -13.06
N ALA A 143 6.30 -3.32 -14.09
CA ALA A 143 5.02 -4.00 -14.08
C ALA A 143 4.72 -4.60 -15.46
N ARG A 144 4.04 -5.76 -15.49
CA ARG A 144 3.67 -6.43 -16.74
C ARG A 144 2.54 -5.73 -17.49
N ARG A 145 1.55 -5.18 -16.76
CA ARG A 145 0.35 -4.53 -17.33
C ARG A 145 -0.26 -3.57 -16.33
N VAL A 146 -0.97 -2.56 -16.84
CA VAL A 146 -1.87 -1.74 -16.03
C VAL A 146 -3.17 -2.51 -15.75
N ARG A 147 -3.86 -2.11 -14.69
CA ARG A 147 -5.13 -2.73 -14.29
C ARG A 147 -6.24 -1.68 -14.30
N PHE A 148 -7.19 -1.89 -15.20
CA PHE A 148 -8.45 -1.14 -15.23
C PHE A 148 -9.30 -1.42 -13.99
N LYS A 149 -10.11 -0.43 -13.62
CA LYS A 149 -11.05 -0.50 -12.51
C LYS A 149 -12.39 -1.05 -13.01
N SER A 150 -12.70 -2.28 -12.62
CA SER A 150 -14.01 -2.92 -12.88
C SER A 150 -15.10 -2.28 -12.02
N ARG A 151 -16.37 -2.34 -12.47
CA ARG A 151 -17.55 -1.90 -11.69
C ARG A 151 -17.54 -2.48 -10.27
N GLY A 152 -17.45 -3.81 -10.12
CA GLY A 152 -17.46 -4.45 -8.79
C GLY A 152 -16.23 -4.23 -7.90
N ARG A 153 -15.17 -3.55 -8.36
CA ARG A 153 -14.05 -3.09 -7.50
C ARG A 153 -14.11 -1.59 -7.27
N GLY A 154 -14.64 -0.85 -8.25
CA GLY A 154 -14.80 0.59 -8.19
C GLY A 154 -13.51 1.39 -7.98
N PHE A 155 -13.73 2.66 -7.70
CA PHE A 155 -12.75 3.58 -7.17
C PHE A 155 -13.11 3.80 -5.70
N SER A 156 -12.19 3.54 -4.77
CA SER A 156 -12.48 3.59 -3.33
C SER A 156 -11.74 4.73 -2.61
N SER A 157 -11.03 5.56 -3.36
CA SER A 157 -10.36 6.73 -2.82
C SER A 157 -9.93 7.68 -3.92
N ILE A 158 -10.25 8.96 -3.74
CA ILE A 158 -9.89 10.07 -4.60
C ILE A 158 -9.25 11.18 -3.76
N GLU A 159 -8.25 11.84 -4.32
CA GLU A 159 -7.50 12.89 -3.64
C GLU A 159 -7.42 14.12 -4.53
N ASN A 160 -7.37 15.27 -3.88
CA ASN A 160 -7.11 16.53 -4.53
C ASN A 160 -5.62 16.91 -4.45
N LYS A 161 -5.20 17.91 -5.22
CA LYS A 161 -3.84 18.49 -5.15
C LYS A 161 -3.67 19.49 -4.01
N ARG A 162 -4.77 20.14 -3.63
CA ARG A 162 -4.83 21.29 -2.73
C ARG A 162 -6.18 21.32 -2.00
N ASN A 163 -6.34 22.18 -1.01
CA ASN A 163 -7.54 22.29 -0.18
C ASN A 163 -8.44 23.51 -0.51
N ASP A 164 -8.24 24.16 -1.66
CA ASP A 164 -8.93 25.41 -2.04
C ASP A 164 -9.97 25.23 -3.16
N THR A 165 -10.04 24.05 -3.78
CA THR A 165 -10.82 23.79 -5.00
C THR A 165 -11.45 22.41 -4.94
N SER A 166 -12.60 22.17 -5.57
CA SER A 166 -13.24 20.84 -5.63
C SER A 166 -13.41 20.15 -4.28
N LEU A 167 -12.81 18.95 -4.13
CA LEU A 167 -12.73 18.17 -2.92
C LEU A 167 -11.82 18.85 -1.88
N ARG A 168 -12.43 19.53 -0.91
CA ARG A 168 -11.75 20.28 0.14
C ARG A 168 -12.40 20.08 1.50
N PHE A 169 -11.61 20.23 2.55
CA PHE A 169 -12.10 20.19 3.93
C PHE A 169 -12.16 21.59 4.51
N VAL A 170 -13.30 21.95 5.09
CA VAL A 170 -13.54 23.24 5.74
C VAL A 170 -13.79 22.98 7.22
N LEU A 171 -13.07 23.69 8.06
CA LEU A 171 -13.32 23.78 9.50
C LEU A 171 -14.10 25.06 9.76
N GLN A 172 -15.20 24.95 10.50
CA GLN A 172 -15.91 26.10 11.02
C GLN A 172 -15.18 26.61 12.27
N PRO A 173 -15.22 27.94 12.53
CA PRO A 173 -14.65 28.51 13.74
C PRO A 173 -15.29 27.92 15.00
N PRO A 174 -14.62 28.02 16.16
CA PRO A 174 -15.20 27.59 17.43
C PRO A 174 -16.51 28.27 17.82
N GLU A 175 -16.72 29.49 17.32
CA GLU A 175 -17.93 30.28 17.49
C GLU A 175 -19.15 29.66 16.77
N GLU A 176 -18.90 28.81 15.76
CA GLU A 176 -19.90 28.14 14.92
C GLU A 176 -19.85 26.61 15.11
N GLU A 177 -19.83 26.15 16.36
CA GLU A 177 -19.98 24.73 16.75
C GLU A 177 -18.75 23.81 16.61
N ASN A 178 -17.54 24.33 16.28
CA ASN A 178 -16.34 23.51 16.10
C ASN A 178 -16.57 22.31 15.15
N ALA A 179 -17.39 22.50 14.12
CA ALA A 179 -17.67 21.45 13.15
C ALA A 179 -16.71 21.52 11.95
N GLY A 180 -16.62 20.42 11.21
CA GLY A 180 -15.82 20.36 9.99
C GLY A 180 -16.48 19.47 8.96
N SER A 181 -16.41 19.88 7.70
CA SER A 181 -17.06 19.18 6.59
C SER A 181 -16.13 19.00 5.41
N LEU A 182 -16.20 17.83 4.77
CA LEU A 182 -15.63 17.61 3.46
C LEU A 182 -16.63 18.09 2.41
N LEU A 183 -16.26 19.12 1.65
CA LEU A 183 -17.03 19.59 0.52
C LEU A 183 -16.57 18.85 -0.73
N TRP A 184 -17.51 18.29 -1.48
CA TRP A 184 -17.33 17.88 -2.86
C TRP A 184 -18.46 18.48 -3.69
N ASN A 185 -18.13 19.32 -4.68
CA ASN A 185 -19.11 20.15 -5.38
C ASN A 185 -19.89 21.02 -4.38
N ARG A 186 -21.21 20.82 -4.28
CA ARG A 186 -22.12 21.54 -3.38
C ARG A 186 -22.59 20.71 -2.19
N ASP A 187 -22.07 19.49 -2.02
CA ASP A 187 -22.49 18.58 -0.96
C ASP A 187 -21.52 18.67 0.24
N PRO A 188 -21.96 19.23 1.38
CA PRO A 188 -21.19 19.20 2.61
C PRO A 188 -21.36 17.83 3.30
N LEU A 189 -20.24 17.13 3.50
CA LEU A 189 -20.21 15.85 4.22
C LEU A 189 -19.61 16.09 5.61
N PRO A 190 -20.42 16.14 6.68
CA PRO A 190 -19.93 16.41 8.03
C PRO A 190 -18.93 15.36 8.49
N ALA A 191 -17.82 15.79 9.09
CA ALA A 191 -16.87 14.92 9.74
C ALA A 191 -17.24 14.74 11.22
N LEU A 192 -17.11 13.51 11.69
CA LEU A 192 -17.22 13.17 13.11
C LEU A 192 -15.88 13.49 13.77
N ILE A 193 -15.82 14.65 14.43
CA ILE A 193 -14.61 15.16 15.08
C ILE A 193 -14.68 14.91 16.59
N ASP A 194 -13.73 14.15 17.11
CA ASP A 194 -13.53 13.99 18.55
C ASP A 194 -12.46 14.98 19.04
N TRP A 195 -12.91 16.13 19.54
CA TRP A 195 -12.04 17.19 20.07
C TRP A 195 -11.33 16.81 21.37
N LYS A 196 -11.74 15.72 22.03
CA LYS A 196 -11.05 15.20 23.22
C LYS A 196 -9.82 14.36 22.86
N ASP A 197 -9.73 13.84 21.63
CA ASP A 197 -8.53 13.12 21.16
C ASP A 197 -7.41 14.11 20.82
N GLU A 198 -6.33 14.07 21.61
CA GLU A 198 -5.13 14.89 21.40
C GLU A 198 -4.57 14.80 19.96
N VAL A 199 -4.67 13.65 19.29
CA VAL A 199 -4.17 13.47 17.91
C VAL A 199 -5.04 14.23 16.91
N VAL A 200 -6.36 14.22 17.12
CA VAL A 200 -7.32 14.94 16.27
C VAL A 200 -7.11 16.43 16.45
N THR A 201 -7.11 16.91 17.69
CA THR A 201 -6.93 18.34 18.01
C THR A 201 -5.57 18.86 17.56
N HIS A 202 -4.48 18.10 17.77
CA HIS A 202 -3.18 18.42 17.20
C HIS A 202 -3.25 18.53 15.68
N GLY A 203 -3.84 17.53 15.01
CA GLY A 203 -3.93 17.51 13.57
C GLY A 203 -4.70 18.69 12.98
N LEU A 204 -5.85 19.04 13.54
CA LEU A 204 -6.72 20.11 13.03
C LEU A 204 -6.14 21.52 13.24
N ARG A 205 -5.14 21.69 14.13
CA ARG A 205 -4.36 22.93 14.26
C ARG A 205 -3.35 23.15 13.14
N HIS A 206 -3.00 22.10 12.39
CA HIS A 206 -2.06 22.19 11.29
C HIS A 206 -2.73 22.53 9.97
N ARG A 207 -2.01 23.24 9.10
CA ARG A 207 -2.48 23.56 7.75
C ARG A 207 -2.80 22.30 6.95
N ILE A 208 -3.99 22.26 6.36
CA ILE A 208 -4.43 21.21 5.45
C ILE A 208 -3.82 21.46 4.07
N LYS A 209 -2.95 20.54 3.60
CA LYS A 209 -2.42 20.59 2.23
C LYS A 209 -3.48 20.19 1.22
N PHE A 210 -4.12 19.04 1.44
CA PHE A 210 -5.22 18.54 0.61
C PHE A 210 -6.05 17.50 1.37
N ALA A 211 -7.28 17.30 0.91
CA ALA A 211 -8.18 16.26 1.39
C ALA A 211 -8.27 15.09 0.41
N ARG A 212 -8.56 13.91 0.96
CA ARG A 212 -8.80 12.67 0.21
C ARG A 212 -10.03 11.98 0.77
N LEU A 213 -11.01 11.70 -0.08
CA LEU A 213 -12.11 10.80 0.28
C LEU A 213 -11.61 9.36 0.24
N ILE A 214 -11.99 8.56 1.23
CA ILE A 214 -11.77 7.11 1.29
C ILE A 214 -13.10 6.42 1.57
N GLN A 215 -13.50 5.53 0.67
CA GLN A 215 -14.63 4.61 0.85
C GLN A 215 -14.10 3.26 1.34
N ARG A 216 -14.68 2.72 2.41
CA ARG A 216 -14.32 1.43 3.01
C ARG A 216 -15.55 0.55 3.15
N PRO A 217 -15.46 -0.76 2.89
CA PRO A 217 -16.57 -1.66 3.17
C PRO A 217 -16.80 -1.77 4.69
N ALA A 218 -18.05 -1.61 5.10
CA ALA A 218 -18.56 -1.89 6.42
C ALA A 218 -18.63 -3.41 6.67
N SER A 219 -18.96 -3.82 7.89
CA SER A 219 -19.24 -5.24 8.19
C SER A 219 -20.56 -5.72 7.60
N SER A 220 -21.53 -4.82 7.51
CA SER A 220 -22.88 -5.02 6.98
C SER A 220 -23.50 -3.66 6.66
N PRO A 221 -24.54 -3.60 5.81
CA PRO A 221 -25.33 -2.38 5.61
C PRO A 221 -25.96 -1.81 6.88
N ARG A 222 -26.28 -2.69 7.85
CA ARG A 222 -26.83 -2.30 9.16
C ARG A 222 -25.79 -1.79 10.17
N ALA A 223 -24.52 -1.74 9.79
CA ALA A 223 -23.47 -1.32 10.71
C ALA A 223 -23.53 0.20 10.90
N ALA A 224 -23.30 0.70 12.12
CA ALA A 224 -23.33 2.15 12.40
C ALA A 224 -22.47 2.95 11.40
N GLY A 225 -23.02 4.03 10.85
CA GLY A 225 -22.39 4.89 9.84
C GLY A 225 -22.15 4.25 8.47
N ALA A 226 -22.71 3.06 8.21
CA ALA A 226 -22.69 2.46 6.88
C ALA A 226 -23.87 2.96 6.03
N ASP A 227 -23.63 3.13 4.73
CA ASP A 227 -24.71 3.34 3.76
C ASP A 227 -25.45 2.03 3.44
N GLU A 228 -26.49 2.14 2.62
CA GLU A 228 -27.35 1.02 2.19
C GLU A 228 -26.59 -0.07 1.45
N GLU A 229 -25.47 0.25 0.78
CA GLU A 229 -24.61 -0.71 0.11
C GLU A 229 -23.55 -1.33 1.05
N GLY A 230 -23.48 -0.87 2.30
CA GLY A 230 -22.53 -1.32 3.29
C GLY A 230 -21.15 -0.69 3.13
N TYR A 231 -21.07 0.58 2.81
CA TYR A 231 -19.84 1.39 2.80
C TYR A 231 -19.83 2.45 3.88
N ARG A 232 -18.62 2.77 4.36
CA ARG A 232 -18.32 3.89 5.25
C ARG A 232 -17.38 4.85 4.55
N TYR A 233 -17.58 6.13 4.80
CA TYR A 233 -16.78 7.20 4.22
C TYR A 233 -15.91 7.84 5.29
N VAL A 234 -14.68 8.17 4.90
CA VAL A 234 -13.66 8.78 5.75
C VAL A 234 -12.98 9.85 4.93
N VAL A 235 -12.81 11.03 5.51
CA VAL A 235 -11.89 12.03 4.95
C VAL A 235 -10.50 11.79 5.55
N GLN A 236 -9.50 11.73 4.67
CA GLN A 236 -8.10 11.70 5.05
C GLN A 236 -7.48 13.05 4.70
N LEU A 237 -7.04 13.78 5.72
CA LEU A 237 -6.37 15.06 5.60
C LEU A 237 -4.86 14.85 5.53
N ALA A 238 -4.23 15.41 4.51
CA ALA A 238 -2.78 15.54 4.45
C ALA A 238 -2.37 16.86 5.08
N LEU A 239 -1.80 16.80 6.28
CA LEU A 239 -1.49 17.95 7.12
C LEU A 239 0.00 18.27 7.07
N GLU A 240 0.33 19.55 7.19
CA GLU A 240 1.72 20.04 7.24
C GLU A 240 2.35 19.83 8.62
N GLY A 241 3.55 19.25 8.68
CA GLY A 241 4.31 19.07 9.91
C GLY A 241 4.53 17.61 10.31
N LYS A 242 4.66 17.36 11.62
CA LYS A 242 4.90 16.05 12.22
C LYS A 242 3.66 15.57 13.00
N PRO A 243 3.38 14.25 13.01
CA PRO A 243 2.24 13.72 13.76
C PRO A 243 2.43 13.87 15.28
N HIS A 244 1.31 13.95 16.02
CA HIS A 244 1.32 14.00 17.48
C HIS A 244 1.97 12.75 18.08
N ARG A 245 2.89 12.94 19.03
CA ARG A 245 3.50 11.86 19.81
C ARG A 245 2.78 11.73 21.15
N LYS A 246 2.04 10.64 21.33
CA LYS A 246 1.37 10.35 22.60
C LYS A 246 2.41 10.15 23.71
N LYS A 247 2.21 10.81 24.86
CA LYS A 247 3.12 10.76 26.03
C LYS A 247 3.40 9.33 26.52
N LYS A 248 2.42 8.42 26.37
CA LYS A 248 2.54 7.00 26.74
C LYS A 248 3.55 6.18 25.92
N HIS A 249 4.13 6.74 24.87
CA HIS A 249 5.13 6.09 24.03
C HIS A 249 6.51 6.72 24.25
N PRO A 250 7.20 6.37 25.37
CA PRO A 250 8.55 6.81 25.61
C PRO A 250 9.51 6.19 24.57
N VAL A 251 10.66 6.84 24.40
CA VAL A 251 11.70 6.45 23.47
C VAL A 251 12.94 6.13 24.30
N GLY A 252 13.49 4.93 24.13
CA GLY A 252 14.74 4.52 24.78
C GLY A 252 15.96 5.12 24.10
N THR A 253 17.13 5.03 24.71
CA THR A 253 18.39 5.59 24.17
C THR A 253 19.38 4.53 23.70
N SER A 254 19.11 3.25 23.99
CA SER A 254 20.05 2.16 23.76
C SER A 254 20.05 1.64 22.31
N ILE A 255 20.96 0.72 22.02
CA ILE A 255 20.98 -0.03 20.77
C ILE A 255 20.15 -1.31 20.92
N VAL A 256 19.40 -1.67 19.87
CA VAL A 256 18.63 -2.92 19.82
C VAL A 256 19.02 -3.70 18.57
N GLY A 257 19.62 -4.88 18.77
CA GLY A 257 19.78 -5.89 17.72
C GLY A 257 18.45 -6.64 17.50
N GLY A 258 18.09 -6.89 16.24
CA GLY A 258 16.90 -7.63 15.90
C GLY A 258 17.16 -8.68 14.83
N ASP A 259 16.80 -9.93 15.11
CA ASP A 259 16.75 -11.00 14.12
C ASP A 259 15.30 -11.29 13.73
N LEU A 260 15.06 -11.35 12.43
CA LEU A 260 13.73 -11.46 11.85
C LEU A 260 13.62 -12.82 11.15
N GLY A 261 12.67 -13.62 11.62
CA GLY A 261 12.20 -14.79 10.89
C GLY A 261 10.95 -14.50 10.05
N PRO A 262 10.54 -15.41 9.16
CA PRO A 262 9.27 -15.30 8.42
C PRO A 262 8.04 -15.20 9.34
N SER A 263 8.18 -15.63 10.60
CA SER A 263 7.10 -15.68 11.60
C SER A 263 7.51 -15.17 12.98
N THR A 264 8.79 -14.93 13.22
CA THR A 264 9.37 -14.67 14.55
C THR A 264 10.17 -13.38 14.54
N LEU A 265 10.33 -12.80 15.73
CA LEU A 265 11.16 -11.65 16.01
C LEU A 265 11.98 -11.98 17.25
N ALA A 266 13.30 -11.99 17.12
CA ALA A 266 14.21 -11.97 18.25
C ALA A 266 14.73 -10.55 18.45
N LEU A 267 14.78 -10.07 19.69
CA LEU A 267 15.31 -8.77 20.06
C LEU A 267 16.39 -8.96 21.12
N PHE A 268 17.50 -8.25 20.92
CA PHE A 268 18.67 -8.23 21.78
C PHE A 268 18.95 -6.77 22.12
N PRO A 269 18.28 -6.22 23.15
CA PRO A 269 18.58 -4.87 23.61
C PRO A 269 19.95 -4.84 24.28
N GLN A 270 20.68 -3.74 24.12
CA GLN A 270 21.95 -3.52 24.83
C GLN A 270 21.75 -3.51 26.35
N GLN A 271 20.58 -3.03 26.81
CA GLN A 271 20.18 -3.02 28.21
C GLN A 271 18.86 -3.78 28.34
N GLY A 272 18.87 -4.87 29.10
CA GLY A 272 17.71 -5.70 29.38
C GLY A 272 17.79 -7.10 28.79
N GLU A 273 16.70 -7.86 28.91
CA GLU A 273 16.64 -9.26 28.50
C GLU A 273 16.38 -9.42 27.00
N ALA A 274 17.03 -10.43 26.42
CA ALA A 274 16.71 -10.89 25.07
C ALA A 274 15.29 -11.49 25.04
N SER A 275 14.57 -11.27 23.95
CA SER A 275 13.23 -11.82 23.77
C SER A 275 13.07 -12.49 22.41
N LEU A 276 12.34 -13.60 22.37
CA LEU A 276 11.96 -14.29 21.14
C LEU A 276 10.44 -14.44 21.11
N GLU A 277 9.82 -13.86 20.08
CA GLU A 277 8.36 -13.86 19.95
C GLU A 277 7.90 -14.26 18.56
N VAL A 278 6.70 -14.85 18.50
CA VAL A 278 6.00 -15.13 17.25
C VAL A 278 5.13 -13.92 16.88
N PHE A 279 5.39 -13.33 15.71
CA PHE A 279 4.62 -12.19 15.19
C PHE A 279 3.11 -12.46 15.22
N CYS A 280 2.34 -11.63 15.92
CA CYS A 280 0.88 -11.71 15.89
C CYS A 280 0.31 -13.11 16.21
N ALA A 281 0.86 -13.83 17.21
CA ALA A 281 0.38 -15.14 17.69
C ALA A 281 -1.15 -15.24 17.82
N GLN A 282 -1.76 -14.16 18.30
CA GLN A 282 -3.19 -14.02 18.54
C GLN A 282 -4.08 -14.14 17.28
N LEU A 283 -3.52 -14.06 16.06
CA LEU A 283 -4.29 -14.17 14.81
C LEU A 283 -4.60 -15.63 14.38
N ALA A 284 -4.09 -16.64 15.09
CA ALA A 284 -4.26 -18.04 14.72
C ALA A 284 -5.74 -18.49 14.64
N PRO A 285 -6.65 -18.09 15.54
CA PRO A 285 -8.08 -18.42 15.44
C PRO A 285 -8.75 -17.81 14.21
N ASP A 286 -8.47 -16.54 13.89
CA ASP A 286 -9.03 -15.88 12.70
C ASP A 286 -8.58 -16.56 11.40
N ALA A 287 -7.31 -16.97 11.34
CA ALA A 287 -6.79 -17.74 10.22
C ALA A 287 -7.48 -19.12 10.08
N LYS A 288 -7.81 -19.79 11.19
CA LYS A 288 -8.63 -21.02 11.18
C LYS A 288 -10.03 -20.74 10.63
N ALA A 289 -10.68 -19.66 11.07
CA ALA A 289 -12.02 -19.28 10.59
C ALA A 289 -12.06 -18.94 9.10
N ILE A 290 -11.07 -18.18 8.59
CA ILE A 290 -10.94 -17.87 7.16
C ILE A 290 -10.74 -19.14 6.34
N ARG A 291 -9.94 -20.11 6.82
CA ARG A 291 -9.77 -21.41 6.15
C ARG A 291 -11.08 -22.20 6.07
N ARG A 292 -11.90 -22.20 7.13
CA ARG A 292 -13.21 -22.85 7.13
C ARG A 292 -14.13 -22.24 6.05
N LEU A 293 -14.19 -20.91 5.99
CA LEU A 293 -14.96 -20.21 4.95
C LEU A 293 -14.44 -20.49 3.54
N GLN A 294 -13.12 -20.56 3.35
CA GLN A 294 -12.52 -20.90 2.06
C GLN A 294 -12.95 -22.30 1.60
N ARG A 295 -12.89 -23.31 2.48
CA ARG A 295 -13.35 -24.67 2.18
C ARG A 295 -14.85 -24.72 1.89
N GLN A 296 -15.66 -23.96 2.63
CA GLN A 296 -17.09 -23.84 2.37
C GLN A 296 -17.36 -23.24 0.99
N MET A 297 -16.64 -22.18 0.61
CA MET A 297 -16.72 -21.58 -0.73
C MET A 297 -16.34 -22.57 -1.82
N ASP A 298 -15.27 -23.35 -1.62
CA ASP A 298 -14.82 -24.34 -2.59
C ASP A 298 -15.89 -25.43 -2.79
N ARG A 299 -16.51 -25.94 -1.71
CA ARG A 299 -17.64 -26.89 -1.79
C ARG A 299 -18.86 -26.32 -2.51
N GLN A 300 -19.25 -25.09 -2.18
CA GLN A 300 -20.36 -24.41 -2.85
C GLN A 300 -20.09 -24.20 -4.34
N ARG A 301 -18.84 -23.86 -4.71
CA ARG A 301 -18.43 -23.70 -6.11
C ARG A 301 -18.46 -25.02 -6.87
N MET A 302 -18.04 -26.12 -6.24
CA MET A 302 -18.11 -27.47 -6.82
C MET A 302 -19.55 -27.90 -7.06
N ALA A 303 -20.40 -27.81 -6.03
CA ALA A 303 -21.82 -28.20 -6.13
C ALA A 303 -22.59 -27.39 -7.18
N ALA A 304 -22.29 -26.11 -7.33
CA ALA A 304 -22.96 -25.25 -8.33
C ALA A 304 -22.41 -25.39 -9.76
N ASN A 305 -21.27 -26.05 -9.94
CA ASN A 305 -20.59 -26.17 -11.23
C ASN A 305 -19.94 -27.56 -11.41
N PRO A 306 -20.68 -28.68 -11.24
CA PRO A 306 -20.11 -30.02 -11.31
C PRO A 306 -19.42 -30.31 -12.64
N GLU A 307 -19.92 -29.74 -13.74
CA GLU A 307 -19.39 -29.90 -15.10
C GLU A 307 -17.91 -29.47 -15.23
N HIS A 308 -17.45 -28.56 -14.37
CA HIS A 308 -16.09 -28.01 -14.39
C HIS A 308 -15.06 -28.84 -13.62
N TYR A 309 -15.46 -29.90 -12.93
CA TYR A 309 -14.58 -30.74 -12.13
C TYR A 309 -14.50 -32.16 -12.68
N ASP A 310 -13.32 -32.76 -12.63
CA ASP A 310 -13.11 -34.18 -12.91
C ASP A 310 -13.55 -35.04 -11.72
N GLU A 311 -13.55 -36.36 -11.89
CA GLU A 311 -13.88 -37.34 -10.84
C GLU A 311 -12.99 -37.21 -9.59
N LYS A 312 -11.79 -36.64 -9.74
CA LYS A 312 -10.84 -36.37 -8.65
C LYS A 312 -11.05 -35.00 -7.99
N GLY A 313 -12.11 -34.26 -8.35
CA GLY A 313 -12.43 -32.94 -7.82
C GLY A 313 -11.49 -31.82 -8.27
N ARG A 314 -10.68 -32.05 -9.31
CA ARG A 314 -9.78 -31.05 -9.90
C ARG A 314 -10.49 -30.33 -11.03
N ILE A 315 -10.11 -29.07 -11.25
CA ILE A 315 -10.72 -28.26 -12.30
C ILE A 315 -10.26 -28.78 -13.68
N LYS A 316 -11.19 -29.31 -14.49
CA LYS A 316 -10.93 -29.87 -15.83
C LYS A 316 -10.23 -28.86 -16.73
N LYS A 317 -9.07 -29.19 -17.34
CA LYS A 317 -8.36 -28.30 -18.28
C LYS A 317 -9.25 -28.01 -19.51
N GLN A 318 -9.46 -26.74 -19.87
CA GLN A 318 -10.33 -26.32 -20.99
C GLN A 318 -9.59 -25.49 -22.06
N GLY A 319 -8.26 -25.62 -22.15
CA GLY A 319 -7.45 -24.85 -23.10
C GLY A 319 -7.67 -23.33 -22.97
N LYS A 320 -7.98 -22.66 -24.09
CA LYS A 320 -8.19 -21.20 -24.17
C LYS A 320 -9.63 -20.75 -23.85
N LYS A 321 -10.60 -21.67 -23.67
CA LYS A 321 -11.99 -21.30 -23.38
C LYS A 321 -12.13 -20.72 -21.96
N LYS A 322 -12.85 -19.62 -21.83
CA LYS A 322 -13.15 -19.01 -20.51
C LYS A 322 -14.27 -19.81 -19.84
N ARG A 323 -14.01 -20.30 -18.62
CA ARG A 323 -15.04 -20.93 -17.78
C ARG A 323 -15.99 -19.88 -17.21
N HIS A 324 -17.28 -20.11 -17.39
CA HIS A 324 -18.31 -19.34 -16.71
C HIS A 324 -18.62 -19.97 -15.36
N TRP A 325 -18.36 -19.26 -14.26
CA TRP A 325 -18.63 -19.78 -12.91
C TRP A 325 -20.00 -19.30 -12.43
N LYS A 326 -20.94 -20.22 -12.27
CA LYS A 326 -22.21 -19.96 -11.57
C LYS A 326 -21.89 -19.65 -10.11
N GLN A 327 -22.34 -18.47 -9.65
CA GLN A 327 -22.17 -18.01 -8.27
C GLN A 327 -23.54 -17.84 -7.62
N SER A 328 -23.93 -18.81 -6.79
CA SER A 328 -25.18 -18.74 -6.03
C SER A 328 -25.16 -17.57 -5.03
N LYS A 329 -26.34 -17.07 -4.63
CA LYS A 329 -26.49 -16.04 -3.59
C LYS A 329 -25.78 -16.46 -2.29
N ARG A 330 -25.86 -17.74 -1.92
CA ARG A 330 -25.18 -18.32 -0.75
C ARG A 330 -23.64 -18.29 -0.86
N TYR A 331 -23.09 -18.55 -2.06
CA TYR A 331 -21.65 -18.41 -2.31
C TYR A 331 -21.20 -16.95 -2.16
N GLN A 332 -21.97 -16.01 -2.71
CA GLN A 332 -21.68 -14.58 -2.59
C GLN A 332 -21.70 -14.12 -1.12
N ALA A 333 -22.69 -14.52 -0.33
CA ALA A 333 -22.75 -14.24 1.10
C ALA A 333 -21.54 -14.83 1.86
N THR A 334 -21.14 -16.07 1.55
CA THR A 334 -19.96 -16.72 2.16
C THR A 334 -18.67 -15.96 1.80
N ARG A 335 -18.55 -15.52 0.54
CA ARG A 335 -17.43 -14.70 0.04
C ARG A 335 -17.35 -13.36 0.75
N GLN A 336 -18.48 -12.68 0.98
CA GLN A 336 -18.54 -11.44 1.73
C GLN A 336 -18.12 -11.64 3.19
N ARG A 337 -18.62 -12.69 3.86
CA ARG A 337 -18.20 -13.05 5.23
C ARG A 337 -16.69 -13.28 5.32
N LYS A 338 -16.11 -13.98 4.33
CA LYS A 338 -14.67 -14.18 4.24
C LYS A 338 -13.92 -12.86 4.11
N ALA A 339 -14.33 -11.99 3.18
CA ALA A 339 -13.71 -10.68 2.97
C ALA A 339 -13.77 -9.80 4.23
N SER A 340 -14.90 -9.82 4.95
CA SER A 340 -15.05 -9.10 6.23
C SER A 340 -14.10 -9.63 7.31
N LYS A 341 -13.92 -10.95 7.42
CA LYS A 341 -12.93 -11.54 8.34
C LYS A 341 -11.49 -11.20 7.94
N GLU A 342 -11.15 -11.29 6.65
CA GLU A 342 -9.83 -10.89 6.15
C GLU A 342 -9.53 -9.40 6.44
N ARG A 343 -10.52 -8.51 6.27
CA ARG A 343 -10.41 -7.09 6.63
C ARG A 343 -10.11 -6.90 8.11
N LYS A 344 -10.87 -7.55 9.00
CA LYS A 344 -10.65 -7.49 10.46
C LYS A 344 -9.27 -8.01 10.85
N LEU A 345 -8.84 -9.13 10.27
CA LEU A 345 -7.51 -9.71 10.49
C LEU A 345 -6.40 -8.73 10.08
N VAL A 346 -6.51 -8.08 8.91
CA VAL A 346 -5.53 -7.09 8.46
C VAL A 346 -5.44 -5.90 9.41
N ALA A 347 -6.58 -5.39 9.89
CA ALA A 347 -6.62 -4.28 10.84
C ALA A 347 -6.01 -4.67 12.20
N HIS A 348 -6.40 -5.83 12.75
CA HIS A 348 -5.87 -6.35 14.01
C HIS A 348 -4.35 -6.56 13.92
N ARG A 349 -3.87 -7.13 12.81
CA ARG A 349 -2.43 -7.27 12.54
C ARG A 349 -1.68 -5.94 12.55
N LYS A 350 -2.23 -4.91 11.90
CA LYS A 350 -1.61 -3.58 11.90
C LYS A 350 -1.53 -3.01 13.33
N SER A 351 -2.56 -3.23 14.14
CA SER A 351 -2.58 -2.84 15.56
C SER A 351 -1.50 -3.56 16.37
N LEU A 352 -1.41 -4.89 16.25
CA LEU A 352 -0.40 -5.71 16.94
C LEU A 352 1.03 -5.29 16.57
N HIS A 353 1.28 -5.06 15.28
CA HIS A 353 2.58 -4.56 14.83
C HIS A 353 2.86 -3.15 15.36
N GLY A 354 1.89 -2.24 15.36
CA GLY A 354 2.06 -0.91 15.94
C GLY A 354 2.40 -0.97 17.43
N HIS A 355 1.74 -1.84 18.19
CA HIS A 355 2.06 -2.08 19.59
C HIS A 355 3.50 -2.59 19.77
N LYS A 356 3.89 -3.63 19.02
CA LYS A 356 5.25 -4.17 19.07
C LYS A 356 6.31 -3.15 18.67
N VAL A 357 6.06 -2.33 17.65
CA VAL A 357 6.97 -1.25 17.22
C VAL A 357 7.22 -0.27 18.37
N HIS A 358 6.18 0.15 19.11
CA HIS A 358 6.37 1.01 20.26
C HIS A 358 7.12 0.34 21.41
N GLN A 359 6.98 -0.98 21.60
CA GLN A 359 7.80 -1.74 22.55
C GLN A 359 9.27 -1.73 22.13
N VAL A 360 9.58 -1.95 20.85
CA VAL A 360 10.96 -1.91 20.35
C VAL A 360 11.58 -0.51 20.46
N VAL A 361 10.84 0.54 20.07
CA VAL A 361 11.32 1.93 20.18
C VAL A 361 11.50 2.38 21.63
N LYS A 362 10.75 1.77 22.56
CA LYS A 362 10.97 1.98 24.00
C LYS A 362 12.29 1.38 24.47
N LEU A 363 12.76 0.27 23.87
CA LEU A 363 14.04 -0.33 24.20
C LEU A 363 15.22 0.54 23.71
N GLY A 364 15.12 1.11 22.50
CA GLY A 364 16.22 1.89 21.95
C GLY A 364 15.90 2.73 20.71
N THR A 365 16.75 3.74 20.47
CA THR A 365 16.69 4.65 19.30
C THR A 365 17.43 4.12 18.09
N THR A 366 18.45 3.28 18.30
CA THR A 366 19.24 2.69 17.21
C THR A 366 18.89 1.23 17.07
N ILE A 367 18.28 0.88 15.93
CA ILE A 367 17.81 -0.48 15.67
C ILE A 367 18.63 -1.07 14.54
N ILE A 368 19.27 -2.21 14.80
CA ILE A 368 20.07 -2.95 13.82
C ILE A 368 19.34 -4.23 13.47
N ILE A 369 18.95 -4.36 12.20
CA ILE A 369 18.33 -5.58 11.67
C ILE A 369 19.07 -6.08 10.44
N GLU A 370 18.80 -7.32 10.08
CA GLU A 370 19.32 -7.91 8.86
C GLU A 370 18.56 -7.43 7.61
N LYS A 371 19.29 -7.32 6.49
CA LYS A 371 18.75 -6.91 5.19
C LYS A 371 18.12 -8.10 4.47
N ILE A 372 16.84 -8.30 4.74
CA ILE A 372 16.09 -9.46 4.26
C ILE A 372 15.29 -9.18 2.98
N SER A 373 15.22 -10.18 2.09
CA SER A 373 14.31 -10.17 0.93
C SER A 373 12.91 -10.69 1.29
N TYR A 374 12.02 -9.78 1.67
CA TYR A 374 10.61 -10.13 1.91
C TYR A 374 9.89 -10.74 0.70
N LYS A 375 10.37 -10.44 -0.52
CA LYS A 375 9.84 -11.07 -1.75
C LYS A 375 10.20 -12.55 -1.83
N ALA A 376 11.42 -12.93 -1.41
CA ALA A 376 11.83 -14.33 -1.35
C ALA A 376 11.00 -15.08 -0.30
N TRP A 377 10.85 -14.50 0.90
CA TRP A 377 9.98 -15.07 1.93
C TRP A 377 8.51 -15.20 1.50
N GLN A 378 7.96 -14.25 0.74
CA GLN A 378 6.60 -14.39 0.21
C GLN A 378 6.46 -15.60 -0.73
N ARG A 379 7.50 -15.95 -1.49
CA ARG A 379 7.50 -17.12 -2.38
C ARG A 379 7.63 -18.43 -1.60
N GLN A 380 8.55 -18.49 -0.64
CA GLN A 380 8.86 -19.71 0.10
C GLN A 380 7.92 -19.97 1.28
N PHE A 381 7.50 -18.92 1.99
CA PHE A 381 6.71 -18.97 3.22
C PHE A 381 5.39 -18.21 3.10
N GLY A 382 4.78 -18.17 1.91
CA GLY A 382 3.64 -17.31 1.59
C GLY A 382 2.45 -17.43 2.55
N LYS A 383 2.18 -18.61 3.11
CA LYS A 383 1.15 -18.80 4.14
C LYS A 383 1.50 -18.09 5.45
N SER A 384 2.73 -18.25 5.94
CA SER A 384 3.17 -17.60 7.17
C SER A 384 3.31 -16.10 6.98
N VAL A 385 4.03 -15.66 5.95
CA VAL A 385 4.21 -14.23 5.65
C VAL A 385 2.88 -13.54 5.38
N GLY A 386 1.94 -14.22 4.72
CA GLY A 386 0.59 -13.71 4.48
C GLY A 386 -0.21 -13.48 5.76
N LEU A 387 0.02 -14.28 6.81
CA LEU A 387 -0.59 -14.13 8.12
C LEU A 387 0.16 -13.12 8.99
N ARG A 388 1.48 -13.32 9.14
CA ARG A 388 2.37 -12.65 10.10
C ARG A 388 2.84 -11.27 9.61
N ALA A 389 3.01 -11.10 8.31
CA ALA A 389 3.44 -9.86 7.63
C ALA A 389 4.67 -9.16 8.25
N PRO A 390 5.84 -9.83 8.37
CA PRO A 390 7.06 -9.21 8.88
C PRO A 390 7.50 -7.97 8.08
N GLY A 391 7.25 -7.94 6.76
CA GLY A 391 7.52 -6.75 5.96
C GLY A 391 6.66 -5.52 6.34
N MET A 392 5.44 -5.73 6.87
CA MET A 392 4.62 -4.65 7.41
C MET A 392 5.19 -4.13 8.74
N PHE A 393 5.67 -5.04 9.59
CA PHE A 393 6.34 -4.69 10.84
C PHE A 393 7.55 -3.79 10.58
N VAL A 394 8.47 -4.20 9.71
CA VAL A 394 9.69 -3.41 9.43
C VAL A 394 9.38 -2.07 8.77
N GLU A 395 8.35 -1.98 7.94
CA GLU A 395 7.91 -0.71 7.38
C GLU A 395 7.33 0.24 8.46
N LEU A 396 6.56 -0.29 9.42
CA LEU A 396 6.08 0.49 10.55
C LEU A 396 7.25 0.91 11.46
N LEU A 397 8.16 -0.02 11.76
CA LEU A 397 9.33 0.22 12.60
C LEU A 397 10.20 1.33 12.02
N ARG A 398 10.55 1.26 10.74
CA ARG A 398 11.32 2.30 10.04
C ARG A 398 10.67 3.67 10.20
N ARG A 399 9.37 3.77 9.90
CA ARG A 399 8.63 5.04 9.99
C ARG A 399 8.59 5.59 11.41
N THR A 400 8.35 4.73 12.40
CA THR A 400 8.26 5.17 13.80
C THR A 400 9.62 5.62 14.31
N VAL A 401 10.69 4.86 14.03
CA VAL A 401 12.06 5.21 14.39
C VAL A 401 12.50 6.54 13.78
N GLU A 402 12.26 6.73 12.47
CA GLU A 402 12.51 8.02 11.79
C GLU A 402 11.71 9.16 12.43
N SER A 403 10.45 8.92 12.78
CA SER A 403 9.60 9.94 13.42
C SER A 403 10.06 10.33 14.84
N THR A 404 10.75 9.42 15.53
CA THR A 404 11.32 9.67 16.87
C THR A 404 12.76 10.18 16.82
N GLY A 405 13.34 10.40 15.64
CA GLY A 405 14.73 10.84 15.46
C GLY A 405 15.77 9.73 15.64
N GLY A 406 15.34 8.47 15.70
CA GLY A 406 16.21 7.31 15.76
C GLY A 406 16.68 6.85 14.38
N ILE A 407 17.50 5.80 14.36
CA ILE A 407 18.09 5.24 13.15
C ILE A 407 17.80 3.75 13.06
N LEU A 408 17.26 3.30 11.93
CA LEU A 408 17.14 1.87 11.61
C LEU A 408 18.17 1.51 10.53
N VAL A 409 19.11 0.64 10.90
CA VAL A 409 20.17 0.14 10.02
C VAL A 409 19.83 -1.29 9.59
N ALA A 410 19.77 -1.51 8.27
CA ALA A 410 19.62 -2.84 7.69
C ALA A 410 20.95 -3.32 7.07
N ARG A 411 21.66 -4.25 7.73
CA ARG A 411 22.95 -4.76 7.25
C ARG A 411 22.79 -6.08 6.48
N PRO A 412 23.46 -6.29 5.33
CA PRO A 412 23.45 -7.57 4.64
C PRO A 412 24.17 -8.66 5.44
N HIS A 413 23.77 -9.92 5.25
CA HIS A 413 24.43 -11.09 5.83
C HIS A 413 25.90 -11.29 5.42
N THR A 414 26.38 -10.60 4.38
CA THR A 414 27.75 -10.81 3.88
C THR A 414 28.74 -10.02 4.72
N HIS A 415 29.64 -10.75 5.40
CA HIS A 415 30.86 -10.21 6.00
C HIS A 415 31.78 -9.69 4.89
N HIS A 416 31.52 -8.50 4.39
CA HIS A 416 32.49 -7.76 3.58
C HIS A 416 32.88 -6.49 4.34
N ARG A 417 34.10 -6.57 4.90
CA ARG A 417 34.88 -5.54 5.59
C ARG A 417 34.30 -5.07 6.92
N ALA A 418 35.02 -5.42 7.98
CA ALA A 418 34.90 -4.79 9.28
C ALA A 418 35.17 -3.29 9.12
N GLU A 419 34.15 -2.47 9.38
CA GLU A 419 34.36 -1.07 9.79
C GLU A 419 34.81 -1.11 11.26
N PRO A 420 35.85 -0.36 11.69
CA PRO A 420 36.58 -0.64 12.94
C PRO A 420 35.79 -0.39 14.24
N VAL A 421 34.53 0.02 14.18
CA VAL A 421 33.76 0.45 15.36
C VAL A 421 32.80 -0.64 15.87
N VAL A 422 32.65 -1.77 15.17
CA VAL A 422 31.58 -2.75 15.47
C VAL A 422 32.07 -4.18 15.71
N SER A 423 33.39 -4.45 15.75
CA SER A 423 33.88 -5.80 16.08
C SER A 423 33.63 -6.17 17.55
N TRP A 424 33.65 -5.20 18.47
CA TRP A 424 33.34 -5.43 19.89
C TRP A 424 31.87 -5.77 20.16
N LEU A 425 30.94 -5.09 19.48
CA LEU A 425 29.49 -5.27 19.68
C LEU A 425 28.96 -6.64 19.21
N TRP A 426 29.64 -7.28 18.26
CA TRP A 426 29.29 -8.63 17.80
C TRP A 426 29.88 -9.74 18.67
N GLN A 427 31.03 -9.49 19.30
CA GLN A 427 31.70 -10.48 20.14
C GLN A 427 30.93 -10.69 21.45
N GLU A 428 30.46 -9.62 22.10
CA GLU A 428 29.60 -9.73 23.29
C GLU A 428 28.20 -10.30 22.99
N ALA A 429 27.60 -9.93 21.85
CA ALA A 429 26.28 -10.44 21.47
C ALA A 429 26.31 -11.92 21.05
N GLN A 430 27.39 -12.39 20.43
CA GLN A 430 27.59 -13.82 20.14
C GLN A 430 27.92 -14.61 21.41
N GLU A 431 28.74 -14.09 22.32
CA GLU A 431 29.06 -14.77 23.58
C GLU A 431 27.84 -14.87 24.50
N ALA A 432 27.02 -13.83 24.60
CA ALA A 432 25.75 -13.88 25.33
C ALA A 432 24.74 -14.85 24.68
N ALA A 433 24.67 -14.89 23.35
CA ALA A 433 23.80 -15.81 22.61
C ALA A 433 24.27 -17.27 22.70
N PHE A 434 25.59 -17.53 22.69
CA PHE A 434 26.15 -18.88 22.87
C PHE A 434 26.05 -19.35 24.32
N ALA A 435 26.25 -18.48 25.31
CA ALA A 435 26.05 -18.81 26.72
C ALA A 435 24.58 -19.11 27.04
N ALA A 436 23.63 -18.40 26.41
CA ALA A 436 22.19 -18.66 26.53
C ALA A 436 21.72 -19.90 25.74
N LEU A 437 22.41 -20.29 24.67
CA LEU A 437 22.13 -21.53 23.92
C LEU A 437 22.73 -22.79 24.58
N ALA A 438 23.80 -22.64 25.37
CA ALA A 438 24.42 -23.76 26.10
C ALA A 438 23.59 -24.23 27.32
N SER A 439 22.67 -23.41 27.83
CA SER A 439 21.81 -23.74 28.99
C SER A 439 20.48 -24.40 28.61
N VAL A 440 20.20 -24.60 27.32
CA VAL A 440 19.03 -25.36 26.84
C VAL A 440 19.49 -26.76 26.44
N ARG A 441 19.18 -27.78 27.27
CA ARG A 441 19.31 -29.20 26.90
C ARG A 441 18.50 -29.48 25.63
N VAL A 442 19.18 -29.49 24.49
CA VAL A 442 18.61 -29.92 23.21
C VAL A 442 18.53 -31.44 23.18
N TRP A 443 17.29 -31.94 23.23
CA TRP A 443 16.94 -33.28 22.76
C TRP A 443 17.31 -33.40 21.27
N ARG A 444 18.31 -34.22 20.94
CA ARG A 444 18.69 -34.54 19.56
C ARG A 444 17.72 -35.60 19.02
N GLY A 445 16.93 -35.21 18.01
CA GLY A 445 16.11 -36.09 17.17
C GLY A 445 16.68 -36.19 15.75
N SER A 446 17.23 -37.37 15.48
CA SER A 446 17.77 -38.02 14.29
C SER A 446 17.37 -37.52 12.88
N ARG A 447 18.39 -37.59 12.00
CA ARG A 447 18.36 -37.38 10.54
C ARG A 447 17.41 -38.36 9.83
N ALA A 448 16.63 -37.87 8.86
CA ALA A 448 15.91 -38.70 7.90
C ALA A 448 16.83 -39.11 6.74
N THR A 449 17.02 -40.41 6.57
CA THR A 449 17.66 -41.07 5.43
C THR A 449 16.71 -41.17 4.22
N ARG A 450 17.28 -41.10 3.02
CA ARG A 450 16.61 -41.27 1.72
C ARG A 450 16.11 -42.72 1.52
N PRO A 451 15.06 -42.97 0.73
CA PRO A 451 14.69 -44.35 0.36
C PRO A 451 15.52 -44.84 -0.83
N VAL A 452 16.07 -46.04 -0.69
CA VAL A 452 16.71 -46.85 -1.74
C VAL A 452 15.74 -47.98 -2.10
N PHE A 453 15.58 -48.23 -3.40
CA PHE A 453 14.86 -49.36 -3.98
C PHE A 453 15.47 -50.70 -3.51
N GLY A 454 14.63 -51.72 -3.28
CA GLY A 454 15.09 -53.07 -3.01
C GLY A 454 13.97 -54.10 -3.16
N VAL A 455 14.05 -54.86 -4.25
CA VAL A 455 13.26 -56.05 -4.58
C VAL A 455 13.75 -57.22 -3.72
N SER A 456 12.86 -58.06 -3.21
CA SER A 456 13.08 -59.52 -3.12
C SER A 456 11.77 -60.23 -2.81
N GLY A 457 11.44 -61.22 -3.64
CA GLY A 457 10.53 -62.29 -3.27
C GLY A 457 11.33 -63.52 -2.83
N CYS A 458 10.66 -64.45 -2.15
CA CYS A 458 10.82 -65.88 -2.31
C CYS A 458 9.59 -66.60 -1.71
N LEU A 459 9.22 -67.66 -2.43
CA LEU A 459 8.16 -68.67 -2.24
C LEU A 459 8.38 -69.50 -0.95
N PRO A 460 7.53 -70.49 -0.55
CA PRO A 460 6.77 -71.45 -1.37
C PRO A 460 5.44 -70.95 -1.94
#